data_AF-A0ABD5IYI2-F1
#
_entry.id   AF-A0ABD5IYI2-F1
#
_cell.length_a   1.000
_cell.length_b   1.000
_cell.length_c   1.000
_cell.angle_alpha   90.00
_cell.angle_beta   90.00
_cell.angle_gamma   90.00
#
_symmetry.space_group_name_H-M   'P 1'
#
loop_
_entity.id
_entity.type
_entity.pdbx_description
1 polymer ?
#
loop_
_entity_poly.entity_id
_entity_poly.type
_entity_poly.pdbx_seq_one_letter_code
_entity_poly.pdbx_strand_id
1 'polypeptide(L)'
;MKTFMVQFHREDDMETMKVGKLNEGEFNEVTEGGTRHLFDLDTNIGYFVFFDAEDTKGNVSYLMLQYEEDQEEASACYSFEMKDFYEFMALYLNDLEFADEEEMAGEGDKEEAYGPIHHLVHLLYHIVEEGKTVEV
;
A
#
# COMPACT_ATOMS: atom_id res chain seq x y z
N MET A 1 -4.75 -16.47 -6.76
CA MET A 1 -4.01 -15.22 -6.63
C MET A 1 -2.98 -15.26 -7.74
N LYS A 2 -2.79 -14.16 -8.49
CA LYS A 2 -1.68 -14.07 -9.44
C LYS A 2 -0.55 -13.24 -8.84
N THR A 3 0.67 -13.74 -8.90
CA THR A 3 1.85 -13.05 -8.38
C THR A 3 2.66 -12.42 -9.50
N PHE A 4 3.17 -11.21 -9.28
CA PHE A 4 4.05 -10.49 -10.18
C PHE A 4 5.18 -9.82 -9.40
N MET A 5 6.24 -9.44 -10.12
CA MET A 5 7.39 -8.75 -9.53
C MET A 5 7.30 -7.27 -9.88
N VAL A 6 7.49 -6.40 -8.88
CA VAL A 6 7.59 -4.95 -9.07
C VAL A 6 9.05 -4.56 -8.96
N GLN A 7 9.58 -3.94 -10.01
CA GLN A 7 10.95 -3.42 -10.03
C GLN A 7 10.91 -1.93 -9.76
N PHE A 8 11.64 -1.51 -8.74
CA PHE A 8 11.81 -0.10 -8.39
C PHE A 8 13.08 0.47 -9.01
N HIS A 9 13.15 1.79 -9.14
CA HIS A 9 14.38 2.45 -9.54
C HIS A 9 15.42 2.33 -8.42
N ARG A 10 16.71 2.44 -8.76
CA ARG A 10 17.79 2.39 -7.77
C ARG A 10 17.69 3.49 -6.71
N GLU A 11 17.04 4.59 -7.06
CA GLU A 11 16.86 5.77 -6.19
C GLU A 11 15.75 5.55 -5.16
N ASP A 12 14.91 4.54 -5.35
CA ASP A 12 13.80 4.21 -4.45
C ASP A 12 14.26 3.38 -3.24
N ASP A 13 15.54 3.02 -3.14
CA ASP A 13 16.14 2.19 -2.07
C ASP A 13 15.33 0.93 -1.68
N MET A 14 14.59 0.38 -2.64
CA MET A 14 13.72 -0.78 -2.46
C MET A 14 14.19 -1.97 -3.29
N GLU A 15 14.21 -3.15 -2.67
CA GLU A 15 14.42 -4.40 -3.37
C GLU A 15 13.21 -4.74 -4.26
N THR A 16 13.41 -5.61 -5.25
CA THR A 16 12.29 -6.11 -6.07
C THR A 16 11.25 -6.78 -5.18
N MET A 17 10.01 -6.32 -5.26
CA MET A 17 8.91 -6.80 -4.44
C MET A 17 8.10 -7.85 -5.19
N LYS A 18 7.70 -8.91 -4.47
CA LYS A 18 6.77 -9.91 -4.99
C LYS A 18 5.37 -9.58 -4.49
N VAL A 19 4.50 -9.18 -5.40
CA VAL A 19 3.12 -8.76 -5.10
C VAL A 19 2.14 -9.80 -5.60
N GLY A 20 1.14 -10.14 -4.81
CA GLY A 20 -0.01 -10.93 -5.24
C GLY A 20 -1.22 -10.04 -5.55
N LYS A 21 -1.95 -10.30 -6.62
CA LYS A 21 -3.25 -9.71 -6.92
C LYS A 21 -4.34 -10.77 -6.74
N LEU A 22 -5.40 -10.41 -6.03
CA LEU A 22 -6.49 -11.32 -5.65
C LEU A 22 -7.73 -11.01 -6.48
N ASN A 23 -8.45 -12.06 -6.89
CA ASN A 23 -9.86 -11.92 -7.29
C ASN A 23 -10.79 -12.01 -6.08
N GLU A 24 -12.09 -11.80 -6.31
CA GLU A 24 -13.12 -11.79 -5.26
C GLU A 24 -13.17 -13.09 -4.44
N GLY A 25 -13.04 -14.26 -5.09
CA GLY A 25 -13.08 -15.54 -4.40
C GLY A 25 -11.90 -15.73 -3.44
N GLU A 26 -10.72 -15.31 -3.86
CA GLU A 26 -9.50 -15.36 -3.07
C GLU A 26 -9.52 -14.34 -1.94
N PHE A 27 -10.03 -13.15 -2.20
CA PHE A 27 -10.26 -12.13 -1.17
C PHE A 27 -11.18 -12.67 -0.08
N ASN A 28 -12.30 -13.28 -0.45
CA ASN A 28 -13.24 -13.88 0.51
C ASN A 28 -12.59 -15.02 1.32
N GLU A 29 -11.76 -15.85 0.70
CA GLU A 29 -11.04 -16.94 1.40
C GLU A 29 -10.07 -16.40 2.46
N VAL A 30 -9.24 -15.42 2.10
CA VAL A 30 -8.19 -14.90 3.02
C VAL A 30 -8.74 -13.96 4.09
N THR A 31 -9.99 -13.52 3.97
CA THR A 31 -10.67 -12.61 4.92
C THR A 31 -11.76 -13.29 5.75
N GLU A 32 -12.02 -14.58 5.54
CA GLU A 32 -13.14 -15.30 6.16
C GLU A 32 -13.09 -15.30 7.70
N GLY A 33 -11.90 -15.29 8.29
CA GLY A 33 -11.68 -15.22 9.74
C GLY A 33 -11.76 -13.79 10.32
N GLY A 34 -11.84 -12.78 9.47
CA GLY A 34 -11.96 -11.37 9.83
C GLY A 34 -10.81 -10.52 9.30
N THR A 35 -11.00 -9.20 9.40
CA THR A 35 -10.03 -8.20 8.97
C THR A 35 -9.75 -7.20 10.08
N ARG A 36 -8.55 -6.62 10.06
CA ARG A 36 -8.16 -5.50 10.89
C ARG A 36 -7.67 -4.38 10.00
N HIS A 37 -8.48 -3.33 9.93
CA HIS A 37 -8.08 -2.05 9.32
C HIS A 37 -6.88 -1.47 10.07
N LEU A 38 -5.88 -1.00 9.33
CA LEU A 38 -4.67 -0.42 9.88
C LEU A 38 -4.61 1.08 9.59
N PHE A 39 -4.58 1.47 8.31
CA PHE A 39 -4.54 2.86 7.88
C PHE A 39 -5.03 2.99 6.45
N ASP A 40 -5.35 4.22 6.07
CA ASP A 40 -5.74 4.60 4.72
C ASP A 40 -4.87 5.73 4.17
N LEU A 41 -4.80 5.80 2.84
CA LEU A 41 -4.02 6.80 2.14
C LEU A 41 -4.81 7.32 0.94
N ASP A 42 -5.14 8.60 0.99
CA ASP A 42 -5.78 9.33 -0.10
C ASP A 42 -4.71 10.04 -0.95
N THR A 43 -4.71 9.74 -2.24
CA THR A 43 -3.68 10.21 -3.18
C THR A 43 -4.30 10.61 -4.51
N ASN A 44 -3.52 11.29 -5.35
CA ASN A 44 -3.91 11.58 -6.72
C ASN A 44 -3.98 10.35 -7.65
N ILE A 45 -3.44 9.19 -7.24
CA ILE A 45 -3.47 7.95 -8.03
C ILE A 45 -4.51 6.92 -7.53
N GLY A 46 -5.24 7.26 -6.46
CA GLY A 46 -6.28 6.41 -5.88
C GLY A 46 -6.36 6.55 -4.36
N TYR A 47 -7.40 5.93 -3.81
CA TYR A 47 -7.58 5.75 -2.37
C TYR A 47 -7.20 4.33 -1.98
N PHE A 48 -6.35 4.19 -0.98
CA PHE A 48 -5.80 2.90 -0.57
C PHE A 48 -6.17 2.59 0.87
N VAL A 49 -6.63 1.36 1.12
CA VAL A 49 -6.94 0.87 2.46
C VAL A 49 -6.02 -0.29 2.79
N PHE A 50 -5.21 -0.14 3.83
CA PHE A 50 -4.26 -1.14 4.31
C PHE A 50 -4.83 -1.88 5.51
N PHE A 51 -4.76 -3.21 5.46
CA PHE A 51 -5.32 -4.08 6.48
C PHE A 51 -4.57 -5.41 6.51
N ASP A 52 -4.69 -6.10 7.63
CA ASP A 52 -4.42 -7.54 7.66
C ASP A 52 -5.72 -8.32 7.82
N ALA A 53 -5.66 -9.59 7.43
CA ALA A 53 -6.78 -10.49 7.45
C ALA A 53 -6.34 -11.88 7.88
N GLU A 54 -7.23 -12.59 8.57
CA GLU A 54 -7.01 -13.97 8.99
C GLU A 54 -7.99 -14.88 8.24
N ASP A 55 -7.50 -16.02 7.72
CA ASP A 55 -8.36 -17.06 7.14
C ASP A 55 -8.89 -18.02 8.23
N THR A 56 -9.78 -18.94 7.87
CA THR A 56 -10.34 -19.93 8.82
C THR A 56 -9.32 -20.92 9.39
N LYS A 57 -8.07 -20.91 8.91
CA LYS A 57 -6.95 -21.75 9.39
C LYS A 57 -5.97 -20.95 10.25
N GLY A 58 -6.20 -19.66 10.46
CA GLY A 58 -5.31 -18.77 11.21
C GLY A 58 -4.12 -18.24 10.41
N ASN A 59 -4.13 -18.34 9.08
CA ASN A 59 -3.09 -17.72 8.25
C ASN A 59 -3.38 -16.23 8.10
N VAL A 60 -2.37 -15.41 8.35
CA VAL A 60 -2.46 -13.96 8.22
C VAL A 60 -2.00 -13.51 6.84
N SER A 61 -2.79 -12.67 6.19
CA SER A 61 -2.49 -12.02 4.92
C SER A 61 -2.40 -10.50 5.12
N TYR A 62 -1.43 -9.86 4.46
CA TYR A 62 -1.21 -8.42 4.51
C TYR A 62 -1.67 -7.81 3.19
N LEU A 63 -2.68 -6.95 3.25
CA LEU A 63 -3.51 -6.62 2.10
C LEU A 63 -3.69 -5.11 1.92
N MET A 64 -3.88 -4.71 0.67
CA MET A 64 -4.25 -3.35 0.28
C MET A 64 -5.41 -3.40 -0.71
N LEU A 65 -6.50 -2.71 -0.41
CA LEU A 65 -7.54 -2.40 -1.38
C LEU A 65 -7.21 -1.07 -2.05
N GLN A 66 -7.37 -1.03 -3.37
CA GLN A 66 -7.31 0.20 -4.16
C GLN A 66 -8.74 0.55 -4.60
N TYR A 67 -9.09 1.83 -4.48
CA TYR A 67 -10.28 2.42 -5.04
C TYR A 67 -9.85 3.51 -6.04
N GLU A 68 -10.48 3.53 -7.21
CA GLU A 68 -10.23 4.53 -8.25
C GLU A 68 -11.46 5.43 -8.40
N GLU A 69 -11.23 6.74 -8.54
CA GLU A 69 -12.28 7.76 -8.69
C GLU A 69 -13.32 7.70 -7.56
N ASP A 70 -14.60 7.90 -7.88
CA ASP A 70 -15.72 7.87 -6.94
C ASP A 70 -16.38 6.47 -6.85
N GLN A 71 -15.63 5.39 -7.11
CA GLN A 71 -16.17 4.03 -7.06
C GLN A 71 -16.30 3.51 -5.62
N GLU A 72 -17.47 2.97 -5.28
CA GLU A 72 -17.71 2.32 -3.97
C GLU A 72 -17.06 0.93 -3.89
N GLU A 73 -16.80 0.29 -5.03
CA GLU A 73 -16.14 -1.01 -5.11
C GLU A 73 -14.64 -0.84 -5.33
N ALA A 74 -13.84 -1.70 -4.69
CA ALA A 74 -12.40 -1.69 -4.89
C ALA A 74 -12.04 -2.15 -6.31
N SER A 75 -11.19 -1.39 -6.99
CA SER A 75 -10.69 -1.72 -8.33
C SER A 75 -9.67 -2.87 -8.31
N ALA A 76 -8.96 -3.04 -7.20
CA ALA A 76 -8.00 -4.12 -7.00
C ALA A 76 -7.76 -4.46 -5.52
N CYS A 77 -7.37 -5.71 -5.27
CA CYS A 77 -6.86 -6.17 -4.00
C CYS A 77 -5.45 -6.75 -4.20
N TYR A 78 -4.48 -6.21 -3.46
CA TYR A 78 -3.09 -6.62 -3.47
C TYR A 78 -2.70 -7.28 -2.15
N SER A 79 -1.76 -8.21 -2.21
CA SER A 79 -1.16 -8.90 -1.08
C SER A 79 0.36 -8.79 -1.11
N PHE A 80 0.96 -8.73 0.07
CA PHE A 80 2.37 -8.45 0.25
C PHE A 80 3.01 -9.45 1.23
N GLU A 81 4.32 -9.61 1.12
CA GLU A 81 5.09 -10.24 2.20
C GLU A 81 5.11 -9.31 3.41
N MET A 82 5.17 -9.87 4.63
CA MET A 82 5.15 -9.11 5.87
C MET A 82 6.21 -8.00 5.91
N LYS A 83 7.42 -8.28 5.39
CA LYS A 83 8.53 -7.32 5.38
C LYS A 83 8.20 -6.07 4.57
N ASP A 84 7.54 -6.25 3.42
CA ASP A 84 7.22 -5.18 2.48
C ASP A 84 6.06 -4.35 3.02
N PHE A 85 5.06 -5.02 3.60
CA PHE A 85 3.96 -4.34 4.26
C PHE A 85 4.39 -3.52 5.48
N TYR A 86 5.37 -4.03 6.25
CA TYR A 86 5.95 -3.29 7.38
C TYR A 86 6.74 -2.06 6.94
N GLU A 87 7.36 -2.09 5.76
CA GLU A 87 7.98 -0.90 5.18
C GLU A 87 6.93 0.18 4.91
N PHE A 88 5.78 -0.17 4.33
CA PHE A 88 4.69 0.78 4.11
C PHE A 88 4.17 1.38 5.42
N MET A 89 3.99 0.55 6.44
CA MET A 89 3.62 1.02 7.77
C MET A 89 4.68 1.94 8.38
N ALA A 90 5.97 1.63 8.21
CA ALA A 90 7.05 2.45 8.72
C ALA A 90 7.05 3.83 8.06
N LEU A 91 6.91 3.90 6.73
CA LEU A 91 6.82 5.16 6.00
C LEU A 91 5.62 5.99 6.46
N TYR A 92 4.45 5.38 6.57
CA TYR A 92 3.24 6.05 7.04
C TYR A 92 3.37 6.58 8.48
N LEU A 93 3.91 5.76 9.39
CA LEU A 93 4.07 6.17 10.80
C LEU A 93 5.16 7.23 10.99
N ASN A 94 6.25 7.16 10.24
CA ASN A 94 7.29 8.21 10.28
C ASN A 94 6.71 9.54 9.82
N ASP A 95 5.91 9.55 8.76
CA ASP A 95 5.24 10.78 8.30
C ASP A 95 4.38 11.41 9.41
N LEU A 96 3.57 10.60 10.09
CA LEU A 96 2.74 11.06 11.20
C LEU A 96 3.55 11.56 12.41
N GLU A 97 4.71 10.96 12.70
CA GLU A 97 5.55 11.36 13.83
C GLU A 97 6.21 12.73 13.58
N PHE A 98 6.62 13.01 12.35
CA PHE A 98 7.37 14.23 11.99
C PHE A 98 6.53 15.31 11.30
N ALA A 99 5.23 15.07 11.06
CA ALA A 99 4.31 16.05 10.46
C ALA A 99 4.30 17.40 11.22
N ASP A 100 4.32 17.37 12.55
CA ASP A 100 4.35 18.58 13.39
C ASP A 100 5.70 19.32 13.32
N GLU A 101 6.81 18.61 13.08
CA GLU A 101 8.15 19.22 12.97
C GLU A 101 8.31 19.98 11.65
N GLU A 102 7.75 19.45 10.56
CA GLU A 102 7.70 20.13 9.25
C GLU A 102 6.82 21.40 9.30
N GLU A 103 5.72 21.39 10.07
CA GLU A 103 4.90 22.59 10.28
C GLU A 103 5.62 23.66 11.12
N MET A 104 6.51 23.26 12.05
CA MET A 104 7.29 24.17 12.90
C MET A 104 8.61 24.66 12.27
N ALA A 105 9.12 23.99 11.23
CA ALA A 105 10.19 24.50 10.39
C ALA A 105 9.65 25.68 9.55
N GLY A 106 10.14 26.90 9.82
CA GLY A 106 9.62 28.13 9.23
C GLY A 106 9.52 28.11 7.70
N GLU A 107 8.68 29.00 7.14
CA GLU A 107 8.24 29.09 5.73
C GLU A 107 9.34 29.12 4.63
N GLY A 108 10.62 29.07 4.98
CA GLY A 108 11.75 29.09 4.04
C GLY A 108 12.21 27.73 3.49
N ASP A 109 11.77 26.60 4.07
CA ASP A 109 12.11 25.23 3.63
C ASP A 109 10.89 24.44 3.08
N LYS A 110 9.77 25.13 2.82
CA LYS A 110 8.50 24.54 2.30
C LYS A 110 8.51 24.31 0.78
N GLU A 111 9.64 23.95 0.18
CA GLU A 111 9.61 23.27 -1.12
C GLU A 111 9.23 21.83 -0.82
N GLU A 112 8.12 21.33 -1.38
CA GLU A 112 7.57 19.96 -1.29
C GLU A 112 8.67 18.91 -1.06
N ALA A 113 9.07 18.71 0.20
CA ALA A 113 10.20 17.88 0.51
C ALA A 113 9.76 16.43 0.28
N TYR A 114 10.60 15.68 -0.43
CA TYR A 114 10.35 14.25 -0.63
C TYR A 114 10.45 13.53 0.71
N GLY A 115 9.31 13.44 1.40
CA GLY A 115 9.16 12.85 2.72
C GLY A 115 8.70 11.39 2.67
N PRO A 116 8.54 10.75 3.85
CA PRO A 116 8.14 9.35 3.95
C PRO A 116 6.83 9.03 3.23
N ILE A 117 5.81 9.90 3.30
CA ILE A 117 4.55 9.66 2.59
C ILE A 117 4.70 9.77 1.08
N HIS A 118 5.51 10.71 0.58
CA HIS A 118 5.81 10.84 -0.85
C HIS A 118 6.51 9.59 -1.36
N HIS A 119 7.41 9.02 -0.56
CA HIS A 119 8.06 7.75 -0.87
C HIS A 119 7.05 6.61 -0.94
N LEU A 120 6.17 6.47 0.05
CA LEU A 120 5.10 5.46 0.03
C LEU A 120 4.24 5.58 -1.23
N VAL A 121 3.74 6.78 -1.55
CA VAL A 121 2.94 7.02 -2.76
C VAL A 121 3.70 6.63 -4.03
N HIS A 122 5.01 6.91 -4.09
CA HIS A 122 5.85 6.50 -5.22
C HIS A 122 5.92 4.97 -5.37
N LEU A 123 6.06 4.24 -4.27
CA LEU A 123 6.06 2.77 -4.30
C LEU A 123 4.70 2.21 -4.75
N LEU A 124 3.61 2.79 -4.25
CA LEU A 124 2.25 2.38 -4.65
C LEU A 124 1.99 2.61 -6.14
N TYR A 125 2.51 3.70 -6.70
CA TYR A 125 2.42 3.97 -8.13
C TYR A 125 2.98 2.80 -8.97
N HIS A 126 4.20 2.34 -8.67
CA HIS A 126 4.80 1.20 -9.38
C HIS A 126 3.99 -0.10 -9.20
N ILE A 127 3.46 -0.35 -8.00
CA ILE A 127 2.65 -1.54 -7.73
C ILE A 127 1.35 -1.53 -8.55
N VAL A 128 0.68 -0.37 -8.61
CA VAL A 128 -0.56 -0.19 -9.37
C VAL A 128 -0.29 -0.29 -10.87
N GLU A 129 0.72 0.40 -11.39
CA GLU A 129 1.07 0.36 -12.82
C GLU A 129 1.37 -1.08 -13.28
N GLU A 130 2.22 -1.81 -12.56
CA GLU A 130 2.53 -3.18 -12.98
C GLU A 130 1.32 -4.11 -12.77
N GLY A 131 0.52 -3.85 -11.74
CA GLY A 131 -0.71 -4.57 -11.43
C GLY A 131 -1.81 -4.41 -12.48
N LYS A 132 -1.82 -3.33 -13.28
CA LYS A 132 -2.79 -3.14 -14.38
C LYS A 132 -2.68 -4.22 -15.45
N THR A 133 -1.48 -4.79 -15.65
CA THR A 133 -1.22 -5.84 -16.65
C THR A 133 -1.61 -7.25 -16.16
N VAL A 134 -1.98 -7.38 -14.88
CA VAL A 134 -2.32 -8.66 -14.25
C VAL A 134 -3.83 -8.82 -14.13
N GLU A 135 -4.40 -9.71 -14.94
CA GLU A 135 -5.82 -10.09 -14.91
C GLU A 135 -6.07 -11.20 -13.88
N VAL A 136 -7.08 -11.08 -13.01
CA VAL A 136 -7.40 -12.06 -11.94
C VAL A 136 -8.85 -12.47 -11.93
#